data_AF-A0AAD8Z6X9-F1
#
_entry.id   AF-A0AAD8Z6X9-F1
#
_cell.length_a   1.000
_cell.length_b   1.000
_cell.length_c   1.000
_cell.angle_alpha   90.00
_cell.angle_beta   90.00
_cell.angle_gamma   90.00
#
_symmetry.space_group_name_H-M   'P 1'
#
loop_
_entity.id
_entity.type
_entity.pdbx_description
1 polymer ?
#
loop_
_entity_poly.entity_id
_entity_poly.type
_entity_poly.pdbx_seq_one_letter_code
_entity_poly.pdbx_strand_id
1 'polypeptide(L)'
;MLPLPGSGPVLYPFAQDEDSEAEARFDPCYHYTVLDQAWRATNFSTKNVACDKRVNWRGWYRLFYRGRSIQMPELCIKKERCGTHAPLWLAGGHPSLCDGIVTRRVCGHWNNNCCAFKSPPIKVKACKGNYYVYQFVQPKACHLAYCADVNTLVCGWCRKNEICSSRDKINWFCKKTKSRAKAKVHFFASYPGRLSGKVNRIQYKKVYVNVGRAFNRRTGVFTAPVAGVYQFFFSTQSGTNGAKTDLWLVVNGYWVAVSHTRISSSNSVGNLSTYMTTLRKGALVYITHNCGNSWANAASNTITFGGSLLLERR
;
A
#
# COMPACT_ATOMS: atom_id res chain seq x y z
N MET A 1 -22.73 -58.23 -4.04
CA MET A 1 -21.54 -57.52 -4.55
C MET A 1 -22.01 -56.22 -5.18
N LEU A 2 -21.81 -55.10 -4.47
CA LEU A 2 -22.07 -53.74 -4.94
C LEU A 2 -20.77 -52.94 -4.69
N PRO A 3 -20.29 -52.14 -5.64
CA PRO A 3 -18.97 -51.51 -5.56
C PRO A 3 -18.99 -50.22 -4.71
N LEU A 4 -17.85 -49.94 -4.08
CA LEU A 4 -17.57 -48.76 -3.26
C LEU A 4 -17.53 -47.46 -4.10
N PRO A 5 -17.98 -46.32 -3.59
CA PRO A 5 -17.71 -45.03 -4.21
C PRO A 5 -16.29 -44.58 -3.91
N GLY A 6 -15.54 -44.34 -4.99
CA GLY A 6 -14.15 -43.90 -5.00
C GLY A 6 -13.95 -42.48 -4.48
N SER A 7 -12.76 -42.28 -3.93
CA SER A 7 -12.16 -41.02 -3.53
C SER A 7 -12.03 -40.05 -4.71
N GLY A 8 -12.84 -39.00 -4.71
CA GLY A 8 -12.66 -37.83 -5.57
C GLY A 8 -11.49 -36.95 -5.08
N PRO A 9 -10.80 -36.23 -5.98
CA PRO A 9 -9.65 -35.42 -5.62
C PRO A 9 -10.10 -34.15 -4.87
N VAL A 10 -9.37 -33.85 -3.80
CA VAL A 10 -9.53 -32.64 -2.99
C VAL A 10 -9.14 -31.43 -3.84
N LEU A 11 -10.12 -30.58 -4.18
CA LEU A 11 -9.89 -29.24 -4.73
C LEU A 11 -9.34 -28.35 -3.60
N TYR A 12 -8.03 -28.12 -3.60
CA TYR A 12 -7.39 -27.05 -2.83
C TYR A 12 -7.47 -25.74 -3.63
N PRO A 13 -8.07 -24.66 -3.10
CA PRO A 13 -7.98 -23.35 -3.72
C PRO A 13 -7.02 -22.47 -2.91
N PHE A 14 -5.71 -22.56 -3.13
CA PHE A 14 -4.77 -21.50 -2.74
C PHE A 14 -3.52 -21.55 -3.61
N ALA A 15 -3.67 -21.14 -4.87
CA ALA A 15 -2.58 -20.57 -5.64
C ALA A 15 -2.50 -19.09 -5.27
N GLN A 16 -1.59 -18.72 -4.36
CA GLN A 16 -1.20 -17.33 -4.10
C GLN A 16 0.01 -17.34 -3.18
N ASP A 17 1.20 -17.47 -3.76
CA ASP A 17 2.49 -17.02 -3.18
C ASP A 17 3.62 -17.03 -4.24
N GLU A 18 3.45 -17.70 -5.39
CA GLU A 18 4.45 -17.73 -6.47
C GLU A 18 4.58 -16.42 -7.28
N ASP A 19 3.55 -15.56 -7.32
CA ASP A 19 3.58 -14.32 -8.10
C ASP A 19 4.53 -13.25 -7.51
N SER A 20 4.79 -13.28 -6.20
CA SER A 20 5.54 -12.21 -5.53
C SER A 20 7.06 -12.32 -5.67
N GLU A 21 7.60 -13.54 -5.77
CA GLU A 21 9.02 -13.78 -6.01
C GLU A 21 9.38 -13.68 -7.50
N ALA A 22 8.46 -14.07 -8.39
CA ALA A 22 8.64 -13.94 -9.83
C ALA A 22 8.71 -12.48 -10.28
N GLU A 23 7.89 -11.58 -9.70
CA GLU A 23 7.97 -10.14 -9.96
C GLU A 23 9.29 -9.52 -9.47
N ALA A 24 9.83 -9.99 -8.36
CA ALA A 24 11.10 -9.49 -7.81
C ALA A 24 12.31 -9.87 -8.68
N ARG A 25 12.31 -11.09 -9.25
CA ARG A 25 13.45 -11.64 -10.02
C ARG A 25 13.71 -10.91 -11.35
N PHE A 26 12.72 -10.21 -11.89
CA PHE A 26 12.87 -9.44 -13.13
C PHE A 26 12.61 -7.94 -12.95
N ASP A 27 12.51 -7.46 -11.70
CA ASP A 27 12.31 -6.05 -11.45
C ASP A 27 13.58 -5.26 -11.87
N PRO A 28 13.47 -4.32 -12.83
CA PRO A 28 14.61 -3.53 -13.27
C PRO A 28 15.20 -2.62 -12.19
N CYS A 29 14.52 -2.45 -11.05
CA CYS A 29 15.09 -1.80 -9.87
C CYS A 29 16.21 -2.63 -9.21
N TYR A 30 16.27 -3.94 -9.44
CA TYR A 30 17.31 -4.81 -8.90
C TYR A 30 18.25 -5.36 -9.99
N HIS A 31 17.84 -5.33 -11.26
CA HIS A 31 18.62 -5.81 -12.39
C HIS A 31 18.83 -4.71 -13.45
N TYR A 32 19.93 -3.99 -13.33
CA TYR A 32 20.30 -2.90 -14.25
C TYR A 32 21.81 -2.81 -14.48
N THR A 33 22.21 -2.15 -15.57
CA THR A 33 23.59 -1.78 -15.88
C THR A 33 23.90 -0.36 -15.38
N VAL A 34 25.06 -0.17 -14.79
CA VAL A 34 25.53 1.13 -14.29
C VAL A 34 26.13 1.95 -15.44
N LEU A 35 25.72 3.22 -15.53
CA LEU A 35 26.32 4.23 -16.39
C LEU A 35 26.95 5.32 -15.53
N ASP A 36 28.26 5.23 -15.29
CA ASP A 36 29.02 6.18 -14.44
C ASP A 36 30.06 6.98 -15.23
N GLN A 37 29.85 7.13 -16.54
CA GLN A 37 30.79 7.90 -17.35
C GLN A 37 30.68 9.40 -17.01
N ALA A 38 31.76 9.98 -16.47
CA ALA A 38 31.80 11.37 -16.03
C ALA A 38 31.43 12.38 -17.13
N TRP A 39 31.68 12.03 -18.40
CA TRP A 39 31.35 12.91 -19.53
C TRP A 39 29.85 13.14 -19.71
N ARG A 40 28.98 12.28 -19.15
CA ARG A 40 27.51 12.43 -19.23
C ARG A 40 26.97 13.55 -18.35
N ALA A 41 27.79 14.07 -17.43
CA ALA A 41 27.37 15.05 -16.45
C ALA A 41 26.95 16.38 -17.09
N THR A 42 25.89 17.02 -16.57
CA THR A 42 25.38 18.30 -17.08
C THR A 42 26.38 19.45 -17.00
N ASN A 43 27.38 19.35 -16.13
CA ASN A 43 28.48 20.32 -16.02
C ASN A 43 29.69 20.01 -16.92
N PHE A 44 29.72 18.86 -17.60
CA PHE A 44 30.85 18.44 -18.44
C PHE A 44 30.72 18.97 -19.88
N SER A 45 31.84 19.40 -20.46
CA SER A 45 31.96 19.82 -21.86
C SER A 45 33.31 19.38 -22.43
N THR A 46 33.36 19.09 -23.73
CA THR A 46 34.56 18.60 -24.42
C THR A 46 34.47 18.89 -25.91
N LYS A 47 35.64 18.96 -26.58
CA LYS A 47 35.73 19.00 -28.04
C LYS A 47 35.49 17.62 -28.67
N ASN A 48 35.88 16.54 -27.97
CA ASN A 48 35.73 15.16 -28.43
C ASN A 48 34.38 14.60 -27.99
N VAL A 49 33.36 14.80 -28.82
CA VAL A 49 31.98 14.48 -28.45
C VAL A 49 31.67 12.98 -28.41
N ALA A 50 30.94 12.59 -27.39
CA ALA A 50 30.38 11.26 -27.22
C ALA A 50 29.16 11.04 -28.11
N CYS A 51 28.93 9.76 -28.43
CA CYS A 51 27.90 9.32 -29.36
C CYS A 51 27.17 8.08 -28.84
N ASP A 52 26.01 8.31 -28.25
CA ASP A 52 25.17 7.23 -27.71
C ASP A 52 24.49 6.40 -28.81
N LYS A 53 24.52 6.84 -30.07
CA LYS A 53 24.06 6.03 -31.21
C LYS A 53 24.92 4.77 -31.41
N ARG A 54 26.21 4.81 -31.04
CA ARG A 54 27.13 3.66 -31.18
C ARG A 54 27.04 2.66 -30.02
N VAL A 55 26.28 2.98 -28.97
CA VAL A 55 26.09 2.11 -27.82
C VAL A 55 25.02 1.05 -28.14
N ASN A 56 25.30 -0.21 -27.81
CA ASN A 56 24.35 -1.30 -27.92
C ASN A 56 23.41 -1.30 -26.70
N TRP A 57 22.35 -0.49 -26.78
CA TRP A 57 21.36 -0.35 -25.71
C TRP A 57 20.53 -1.63 -25.55
N ARG A 58 20.74 -2.37 -24.46
CA ARG A 58 20.01 -3.58 -24.10
C ARG A 58 19.76 -3.63 -22.59
N GLY A 59 18.48 -3.75 -22.22
CA GLY A 59 18.08 -3.83 -20.82
C GLY A 59 17.90 -2.46 -20.16
N TRP A 60 18.03 -2.45 -18.83
CA TRP A 60 17.77 -1.30 -17.98
C TRP A 60 19.07 -0.71 -17.46
N TYR A 61 19.10 0.60 -17.33
CA TYR A 61 20.28 1.36 -16.93
C TYR A 61 19.98 2.28 -15.76
N ARG A 62 20.97 2.48 -14.89
CA ARG A 62 20.94 3.46 -13.82
C ARG A 62 22.11 4.42 -13.98
N LEU A 63 21.83 5.72 -13.89
CA LEU A 63 22.82 6.77 -14.04
C LEU A 63 23.55 7.01 -12.71
N PHE A 64 24.87 7.14 -12.81
CA PHE A 64 25.76 7.47 -11.72
C PHE A 64 26.70 8.62 -12.12
N TYR A 65 27.21 9.32 -11.10
CA TYR A 65 28.32 10.24 -11.25
C TYR A 65 29.27 10.09 -10.07
N ARG A 66 30.48 9.59 -10.36
CA ARG A 66 31.51 9.29 -9.35
C ARG A 66 30.99 8.30 -8.30
N GLY A 67 30.39 7.21 -8.76
CA GLY A 67 29.80 6.17 -7.91
C GLY A 67 28.52 6.58 -7.17
N ARG A 68 27.96 7.76 -7.44
CA ARG A 68 26.73 8.25 -6.79
C ARG A 68 25.54 8.24 -7.72
N SER A 69 24.41 7.73 -7.25
CA SER A 69 23.17 7.70 -8.04
C SER A 69 22.70 9.12 -8.39
N ILE A 70 22.39 9.32 -9.66
CA ILE A 70 21.78 10.54 -10.19
C ILE A 70 20.70 10.19 -11.20
N GLN A 71 20.00 11.19 -11.71
CA GLN A 71 18.91 11.01 -12.67
C GLN A 71 19.15 11.84 -13.94
N MET A 72 18.37 11.54 -14.96
CA MET A 72 18.36 12.31 -16.20
C MET A 72 17.76 13.70 -15.91
N PRO A 73 18.21 14.79 -16.54
CA PRO A 73 17.62 16.10 -16.30
C PRO A 73 16.18 16.17 -16.84
N GLU A 74 15.29 16.81 -16.08
CA GLU A 74 13.93 17.16 -16.51
C GLU A 74 13.83 18.57 -17.13
N LEU A 75 14.96 19.26 -17.19
CA LEU A 75 15.09 20.58 -17.77
C LEU A 75 15.98 20.53 -19.00
N CYS A 76 15.73 21.48 -19.90
CA CYS A 76 16.54 21.70 -21.08
C CYS A 76 17.98 22.05 -20.68
N ILE A 77 18.93 21.26 -21.17
CA ILE A 77 20.35 21.48 -20.93
C ILE A 77 20.92 22.32 -22.09
N LYS A 78 21.81 23.27 -21.78
CA LYS A 78 22.51 24.08 -22.80
C LYS A 78 23.24 23.18 -23.79
N LYS A 79 23.29 23.56 -25.08
CA LYS A 79 24.10 22.86 -26.10
C LYS A 79 25.55 22.69 -25.64
N GLU A 80 26.24 21.69 -26.20
CA GLU A 80 27.66 21.39 -25.92
C GLU A 80 27.96 20.96 -24.47
N ARG A 81 26.95 20.37 -23.81
CA ARG A 81 27.03 19.79 -22.46
C ARG A 81 26.81 18.28 -22.50
N CYS A 82 27.05 17.61 -21.37
CA CYS A 82 26.95 16.15 -21.25
C CYS A 82 27.85 15.42 -22.26
N GLY A 83 28.99 16.03 -22.57
CA GLY A 83 29.99 15.46 -23.46
C GLY A 83 29.54 15.33 -24.91
N THR A 84 28.48 16.03 -25.35
CA THR A 84 27.99 15.96 -26.74
C THR A 84 27.54 17.34 -27.24
N HIS A 85 27.23 17.47 -28.53
CA HIS A 85 26.73 18.73 -29.10
C HIS A 85 25.27 19.00 -28.70
N ALA A 86 24.38 18.02 -28.85
CA ALA A 86 22.96 18.14 -28.54
C ALA A 86 22.58 17.21 -27.37
N PRO A 87 22.62 17.72 -26.13
CA PRO A 87 22.35 16.93 -24.92
C PRO A 87 20.90 16.46 -24.86
N LEU A 88 20.68 15.19 -24.54
CA LEU A 88 19.36 14.59 -24.38
C LEU A 88 18.86 14.68 -22.94
N TRP A 89 17.63 15.17 -22.79
CA TRP A 89 16.94 15.36 -21.50
C TRP A 89 15.50 14.81 -21.55
N LEU A 90 14.90 14.58 -20.37
CA LEU A 90 13.64 13.87 -20.21
C LEU A 90 12.45 14.84 -20.34
N ALA A 91 11.76 14.81 -21.47
CA ALA A 91 10.58 15.62 -21.74
C ALA A 91 9.31 14.91 -21.24
N GLY A 92 8.95 15.17 -19.98
CA GLY A 92 7.75 14.61 -19.34
C GLY A 92 7.90 14.28 -17.85
N GLY A 93 9.08 14.56 -17.27
CA GLY A 93 9.37 14.31 -15.86
C GLY A 93 9.47 12.82 -15.52
N HIS A 94 9.95 12.52 -14.32
CA HIS A 94 10.03 11.15 -13.83
C HIS A 94 8.68 10.64 -13.29
N PRO A 95 8.41 9.32 -13.36
CA PRO A 95 7.23 8.72 -12.75
C PRO A 95 7.23 8.78 -11.22
N SER A 96 6.06 8.61 -10.61
CA SER A 96 5.92 8.22 -9.21
C SER A 96 6.12 6.71 -9.03
N LEU A 97 6.31 6.24 -7.79
CA LEU A 97 6.38 4.79 -7.49
C LEU A 97 5.12 4.03 -7.92
N CYS A 98 3.95 4.67 -7.86
CA CYS A 98 2.68 4.05 -8.20
C CYS A 98 2.43 3.99 -9.71
N ASP A 99 3.17 4.78 -10.51
CA ASP A 99 2.97 4.82 -11.96
C ASP A 99 3.57 3.60 -12.67
N GLY A 100 4.42 2.84 -11.97
CA GLY A 100 5.11 1.68 -12.53
C GLY A 100 6.08 2.06 -13.65
N ILE A 101 6.07 1.28 -14.74
CA ILE A 101 6.88 1.54 -15.93
C ILE A 101 6.10 2.49 -16.85
N VAL A 102 6.64 3.68 -17.07
CA VAL A 102 6.05 4.68 -17.97
C VAL A 102 6.93 4.96 -19.17
N THR A 103 6.32 5.35 -20.27
CA THR A 103 7.04 5.85 -21.45
C THR A 103 7.18 7.37 -21.38
N ARG A 104 8.38 7.89 -21.65
CA ARG A 104 8.70 9.32 -21.63
C ARG A 104 9.40 9.75 -22.90
N ARG A 105 9.08 10.97 -23.34
CA ARG A 105 9.72 11.57 -24.52
C ARG A 105 11.11 12.08 -24.14
N VAL A 106 12.02 12.10 -25.11
CA VAL A 106 13.39 12.56 -24.94
C VAL A 106 13.70 13.61 -26.00
N CYS A 107 14.13 14.78 -25.56
CA CYS A 107 14.42 15.93 -26.39
C CYS A 107 15.91 16.25 -26.35
N GLY A 108 16.44 16.75 -27.48
CA GLY A 108 17.80 17.26 -27.61
C GLY A 108 17.80 18.74 -27.96
N HIS A 109 18.61 19.52 -27.24
CA HIS A 109 18.72 20.96 -27.46
C HIS A 109 19.71 21.28 -28.59
N TRP A 110 19.27 22.05 -29.57
CA TRP A 110 20.12 22.64 -30.61
C TRP A 110 19.57 23.99 -31.08
N ASN A 111 20.44 24.93 -31.49
CA ASN A 111 20.06 26.25 -32.02
C ASN A 111 18.94 26.96 -31.23
N ASN A 112 19.11 27.08 -29.91
CA ASN A 112 18.15 27.69 -28.98
C ASN A 112 16.76 27.02 -28.93
N ASN A 113 16.58 25.87 -29.58
CA ASN A 113 15.39 25.05 -29.49
C ASN A 113 15.68 23.81 -28.62
N CYS A 114 15.09 23.80 -27.42
CA CYS A 114 15.24 22.75 -26.43
C CYS A 114 14.77 21.35 -26.88
N CYS A 115 14.01 21.25 -27.96
CA CYS A 115 13.60 19.98 -28.55
C CYS A 115 13.78 19.98 -30.08
N ALA A 116 14.90 20.53 -30.55
CA ALA A 116 15.29 20.47 -31.96
C ALA A 116 15.47 19.03 -32.45
N PHE A 117 16.07 18.18 -31.61
CA PHE A 117 16.22 16.75 -31.89
C PHE A 117 15.24 15.93 -31.06
N LYS A 118 14.51 15.03 -31.72
CA LYS A 118 13.58 14.10 -31.07
C LYS A 118 14.16 12.69 -31.10
N SER A 119 14.63 12.21 -29.95
CA SER A 119 15.04 10.81 -29.78
C SER A 119 13.77 9.93 -29.68
N PRO A 120 13.84 8.62 -30.01
CA PRO A 120 12.74 7.72 -29.69
C PRO A 120 12.46 7.73 -28.19
N PRO A 121 11.19 7.56 -27.78
CA PRO A 121 10.83 7.59 -26.36
C PRO A 121 11.46 6.42 -25.61
N ILE A 122 11.71 6.62 -24.32
CA ILE A 122 12.32 5.62 -23.43
C ILE A 122 11.32 5.19 -22.37
N LYS A 123 11.53 3.99 -21.80
CA LYS A 123 10.80 3.59 -20.59
C LYS A 123 11.55 4.02 -19.34
N VAL A 124 10.82 4.43 -18.32
CA VAL A 124 11.35 4.89 -17.03
C VAL A 124 10.54 4.25 -15.92
N LYS A 125 11.22 3.77 -14.86
CA LYS A 125 10.58 3.27 -13.64
C LYS A 125 11.17 3.96 -12.43
N ALA A 126 10.30 4.37 -11.50
CA ALA A 126 10.69 4.85 -10.18
C ALA A 126 10.96 3.66 -9.26
N CYS A 127 12.07 3.72 -8.52
CA CYS A 127 12.49 2.65 -7.63
C CYS A 127 12.51 3.09 -6.16
N LYS A 128 12.27 2.14 -5.26
CA LYS A 128 12.40 2.38 -3.81
C LYS A 128 13.83 2.81 -3.51
N GLY A 129 14.00 3.93 -2.81
CA GLY A 129 15.32 4.50 -2.51
C GLY A 129 15.70 5.74 -3.34
N ASN A 130 14.72 6.47 -3.88
CA ASN A 130 14.91 7.77 -4.54
C ASN A 130 15.81 7.71 -5.79
N TYR A 131 15.64 6.69 -6.62
CA TYR A 131 16.33 6.60 -7.91
C TYR A 131 15.41 6.07 -9.01
N TYR A 132 15.88 6.20 -10.23
CA TYR A 132 15.17 5.79 -11.44
C TYR A 132 16.05 4.87 -12.27
N VAL A 133 15.39 3.96 -12.98
CA VAL A 133 15.99 3.12 -14.00
C VAL A 133 15.37 3.42 -15.35
N TYR A 134 16.18 3.34 -16.39
CA TYR A 134 15.83 3.77 -17.73
C TYR A 134 16.10 2.65 -18.73
N GLN A 135 15.12 2.35 -19.56
CA GLN A 135 15.34 1.54 -20.75
C GLN A 135 15.68 2.48 -21.90
N PHE A 136 16.95 2.87 -21.98
CA PHE A 136 17.46 3.72 -23.05
C PHE A 136 17.39 3.00 -24.39
N VAL A 137 17.29 3.81 -25.45
CA VAL A 137 17.22 3.34 -26.84
C VAL A 137 18.19 4.13 -27.69
N GLN A 138 18.55 3.57 -28.85
CA GLN A 138 19.48 4.20 -29.78
C GLN A 138 18.95 5.56 -30.28
N PRO A 139 19.68 6.68 -30.08
CA PRO A 139 19.31 7.97 -30.64
C PRO A 139 19.47 8.01 -32.17
N LYS A 140 18.73 8.92 -32.83
CA LYS A 140 18.72 9.02 -34.31
C LYS A 140 20.04 9.49 -34.93
N ALA A 141 20.81 10.29 -34.20
CA ALA A 141 22.05 10.90 -34.65
C ALA A 141 23.20 10.69 -33.65
N CYS A 142 24.44 10.80 -34.13
CA CYS A 142 25.65 10.52 -33.34
C CYS A 142 26.02 11.67 -32.39
N HIS A 143 25.63 12.90 -32.71
CA HIS A 143 25.88 14.08 -31.87
C HIS A 143 24.85 14.25 -30.73
N LEU A 144 24.30 13.13 -30.24
CA LEU A 144 23.29 13.04 -29.19
C LEU A 144 23.78 12.08 -28.09
N ALA A 145 23.58 12.47 -26.84
CA ALA A 145 23.87 11.63 -25.68
C ALA A 145 22.95 11.93 -24.49
N TYR A 146 22.59 10.89 -23.75
CA TYR A 146 21.79 10.96 -22.53
C TYR A 146 22.57 11.62 -21.40
N CYS A 147 22.03 12.73 -20.91
CA CYS A 147 22.59 13.49 -19.80
C CYS A 147 22.33 12.85 -18.45
N ALA A 148 23.24 13.14 -17.52
CA ALA A 148 23.11 12.82 -16.11
C ALA A 148 23.24 14.10 -15.28
N ASP A 149 22.22 14.43 -14.48
CA ASP A 149 22.11 15.74 -13.84
C ASP A 149 22.82 15.79 -12.48
N VAL A 150 23.92 16.55 -12.41
CA VAL A 150 24.71 16.68 -11.17
C VAL A 150 23.94 17.37 -10.03
N ASN A 151 22.91 18.15 -10.35
CA ASN A 151 22.07 18.80 -9.35
C ASN A 151 21.26 17.81 -8.50
N THR A 152 21.17 16.56 -8.97
CA THR A 152 20.34 15.51 -8.37
C THR A 152 21.15 14.60 -7.44
N LEU A 153 22.43 14.90 -7.23
CA LEU A 153 23.31 14.13 -6.33
C LEU A 153 22.72 13.97 -4.93
N VAL A 154 22.05 15.01 -4.41
CA VAL A 154 21.37 14.99 -3.11
C VAL A 154 20.29 13.92 -3.02
N CYS A 155 19.63 13.56 -4.13
CA CYS A 155 18.59 12.53 -4.14
C CYS A 155 19.15 11.15 -3.75
N GLY A 156 20.40 10.85 -4.12
CA GLY A 156 21.08 9.62 -3.72
C GLY A 156 21.37 9.51 -2.22
N TRP A 157 21.20 10.59 -1.46
CA TRP A 157 21.49 10.69 -0.02
C TRP A 157 20.23 10.74 0.84
N CYS A 158 19.04 10.80 0.24
CA CYS A 158 17.80 10.85 0.98
C CYS A 158 17.56 9.57 1.77
N ARG A 159 17.13 9.72 3.03
CA ARG A 159 16.82 8.59 3.92
C ARG A 159 15.62 7.80 3.41
N LYS A 160 15.42 6.57 3.93
CA LYS A 160 14.27 5.71 3.59
C LYS A 160 12.90 6.37 3.83
N ASN A 161 12.82 7.32 4.75
CA ASN A 161 11.60 8.08 5.09
C ASN A 161 11.54 9.46 4.42
N GLU A 162 12.41 9.73 3.45
CA GLU A 162 12.47 10.98 2.70
C GLU A 162 12.22 10.72 1.22
N ILE A 163 11.57 11.69 0.57
CA ILE A 163 11.40 11.74 -0.88
C ILE A 163 12.29 12.86 -1.41
N CYS A 164 13.00 12.61 -2.51
CA CYS A 164 13.70 13.68 -3.19
C CYS A 164 12.69 14.58 -3.93
N SER A 165 12.77 15.90 -3.73
CA SER A 165 11.84 16.86 -4.32
C SER A 165 12.56 18.11 -4.77
N SER A 166 12.00 18.79 -5.76
CA SER A 166 12.45 20.10 -6.24
C SER A 166 11.25 20.93 -6.68
N ARG A 167 11.35 22.26 -6.60
CA ARG A 167 10.32 23.20 -7.08
C ARG A 167 10.66 23.80 -8.44
N ASP A 168 11.94 23.97 -8.71
CA ASP A 168 12.51 24.62 -9.90
C ASP A 168 13.25 23.62 -10.81
N LYS A 169 13.31 22.34 -10.40
CA LYS A 169 14.05 21.25 -11.05
C LYS A 169 15.57 21.46 -11.13
N ILE A 170 16.08 22.44 -10.40
CA ILE A 170 17.51 22.76 -10.28
C ILE A 170 17.96 22.48 -8.85
N ASN A 171 17.24 22.99 -7.86
CA ASN A 171 17.55 22.83 -6.46
C ASN A 171 16.75 21.65 -5.90
N TRP A 172 17.42 20.51 -5.73
CA TRP A 172 16.84 19.30 -5.17
C TRP A 172 17.12 19.22 -3.67
N PHE A 173 16.19 18.65 -2.91
CA PHE A 173 16.32 18.47 -1.47
C PHE A 173 15.55 17.23 -0.99
N CYS A 174 15.99 16.68 0.14
CA CYS A 174 15.31 15.57 0.79
C CYS A 174 14.16 16.09 1.66
N LYS A 175 12.93 15.72 1.32
CA LYS A 175 11.73 16.09 2.05
C LYS A 175 11.26 14.91 2.88
N LYS A 176 11.19 15.08 4.21
CA LYS A 176 10.60 14.07 5.10
C LYS A 176 9.17 13.77 4.66
N THR A 177 8.90 12.49 4.41
CA THR A 177 7.53 12.03 4.26
C THR A 177 6.89 12.07 5.63
N LYS A 178 5.78 12.83 5.77
CA LYS A 178 4.91 12.64 6.91
C LYS A 178 4.35 11.23 6.75
N SER A 179 4.88 10.24 7.48
CA SER A 179 4.21 8.97 7.56
C SER A 179 2.82 9.28 8.13
N ARG A 180 1.77 9.01 7.35
CA ARG A 180 0.43 9.01 7.90
C ARG A 180 0.50 7.92 8.98
N ALA A 181 0.37 8.32 10.24
CA ALA A 181 0.44 7.37 11.34
C ALA A 181 -0.55 6.24 11.03
N LYS A 182 -0.06 4.99 10.95
CA LYS A 182 -0.92 3.83 10.71
C LYS A 182 -2.09 3.90 11.69
N ALA A 183 -3.31 3.74 11.19
CA ALA A 183 -4.47 3.78 12.06
C ALA A 183 -4.35 2.66 13.10
N LYS A 184 -4.38 3.03 14.39
CA LYS A 184 -4.53 2.07 15.48
C LYS A 184 -5.99 2.10 15.90
N VAL A 185 -6.68 0.97 15.77
CA VAL A 185 -8.12 0.89 16.07
C VAL A 185 -8.35 -0.34 16.91
N HIS A 186 -8.75 -0.14 18.16
CA HIS A 186 -9.10 -1.19 19.10
C HIS A 186 -10.24 -0.70 19.97
N PHE A 187 -11.26 -1.54 20.17
CA PHE A 187 -12.29 -1.25 21.15
C PHE A 187 -12.71 -2.50 21.91
N PHE A 188 -13.15 -2.30 23.13
CA PHE A 188 -13.70 -3.35 23.97
C PHE A 188 -14.70 -2.74 24.96
N ALA A 189 -15.92 -3.27 24.97
CA ALA A 189 -17.00 -2.78 25.78
C ALA A 189 -17.87 -3.91 26.33
N SER A 190 -18.53 -3.67 27.46
CA SER A 190 -19.46 -4.60 28.11
C SER A 190 -20.83 -3.97 28.41
N TYR A 191 -21.84 -4.83 28.49
CA TYR A 191 -23.18 -4.49 28.92
C TYR A 191 -23.39 -4.96 30.37
N PRO A 192 -23.48 -4.06 31.36
CA PRO A 192 -23.48 -4.44 32.78
C PRO A 192 -24.90 -4.74 33.29
N GLY A 193 -25.60 -5.69 32.66
CA GLY A 193 -26.97 -6.03 33.04
C GLY A 193 -27.52 -7.25 32.33
N ARG A 194 -28.83 -7.47 32.47
CA ARG A 194 -29.54 -8.57 31.82
C ARG A 194 -30.13 -8.09 30.49
N LEU A 195 -30.09 -8.96 29.47
CA LEU A 195 -30.81 -8.79 28.22
C LEU A 195 -31.87 -9.89 28.15
N SER A 196 -33.10 -9.51 27.82
CA SER A 196 -34.21 -10.43 27.63
C SER A 196 -34.96 -10.06 26.36
N GLY A 197 -35.45 -11.07 25.63
CA GLY A 197 -36.22 -10.85 24.41
C GLY A 197 -35.41 -10.23 23.27
N LYS A 198 -36.07 -9.50 22.37
CA LYS A 198 -35.42 -8.92 21.19
C LYS A 198 -34.86 -7.52 21.48
N VAL A 199 -33.56 -7.33 21.28
CA VAL A 199 -32.86 -6.05 21.32
C VAL A 199 -32.19 -5.82 19.97
N ASN A 200 -32.74 -4.89 19.18
CA ASN A 200 -32.25 -4.59 17.82
C ASN A 200 -30.80 -4.10 17.78
N ARG A 201 -30.31 -3.52 18.88
CA ARG A 201 -28.92 -3.08 19.00
C ARG A 201 -28.53 -2.91 20.46
N ILE A 202 -27.53 -3.67 20.91
CA ILE A 202 -27.06 -3.63 22.29
C ILE A 202 -26.22 -2.36 22.52
N GLN A 203 -26.58 -1.56 23.52
CA GLN A 203 -25.85 -0.34 23.89
C GLN A 203 -24.86 -0.63 25.02
N TYR A 204 -23.60 -0.91 24.67
CA TYR A 204 -22.54 -1.22 25.63
C TYR A 204 -22.07 0.05 26.39
N LYS A 205 -22.64 0.26 27.58
CA LYS A 205 -22.38 1.47 28.40
C LYS A 205 -20.96 1.52 28.99
N LYS A 206 -20.36 0.36 29.27
CA LYS A 206 -19.03 0.26 29.92
C LYS A 206 -17.96 0.00 28.85
N VAL A 207 -17.19 1.02 28.48
CA VAL A 207 -16.14 0.92 27.46
C VAL A 207 -14.77 0.99 28.11
N TYR A 208 -13.97 -0.07 27.95
CA TYR A 208 -12.62 -0.19 28.51
C TYR A 208 -11.55 0.29 27.53
N VAL A 209 -11.74 0.00 26.25
CA VAL A 209 -10.80 0.36 25.18
C VAL A 209 -11.58 1.06 24.07
N ASN A 210 -11.06 2.17 23.56
CA ASN A 210 -11.62 2.86 22.39
C ASN A 210 -10.52 3.64 21.63
N VAL A 211 -9.41 2.97 21.34
CA VAL A 211 -8.30 3.52 20.56
C VAL A 211 -8.79 3.73 19.12
N GLY A 212 -8.53 4.92 18.57
CA GLY A 212 -9.08 5.33 17.28
C GLY A 212 -10.51 5.87 17.33
N ARG A 213 -11.15 5.88 18.52
CA ARG A 213 -12.49 6.47 18.76
C ARG A 213 -13.57 6.01 17.77
N ALA A 214 -13.47 4.75 17.32
CA ALA A 214 -14.33 4.17 16.29
C ALA A 214 -15.61 3.56 16.87
N PHE A 215 -15.69 3.30 18.18
CA PHE A 215 -16.86 2.75 18.84
C PHE A 215 -17.67 3.83 19.57
N ASN A 216 -18.98 3.89 19.33
CA ASN A 216 -19.89 4.81 19.98
C ASN A 216 -20.72 4.09 21.05
N ARG A 217 -20.48 4.39 22.33
CA ARG A 217 -21.18 3.76 23.47
C ARG A 217 -22.68 4.07 23.55
N ARG A 218 -23.13 5.21 23.02
CA ARG A 218 -24.55 5.61 23.06
C ARG A 218 -25.36 4.79 22.06
N THR A 219 -24.76 4.48 20.92
CA THR A 219 -25.43 3.71 19.87
C THR A 219 -25.12 2.22 19.93
N GLY A 220 -23.97 1.82 20.47
CA GLY A 220 -23.46 0.44 20.40
C GLY A 220 -22.83 0.09 19.04
N VAL A 221 -22.50 1.11 18.24
CA VAL A 221 -22.02 0.93 16.85
C VAL A 221 -20.53 1.22 16.76
N PHE A 222 -19.80 0.31 16.13
CA PHE A 222 -18.47 0.54 15.59
C PHE A 222 -18.57 1.08 14.15
N THR A 223 -17.84 2.16 13.84
CA THR A 223 -17.73 2.71 12.49
C THR A 223 -16.29 2.60 12.01
N ALA A 224 -16.04 1.88 10.92
CA ALA A 224 -14.69 1.65 10.40
C ALA A 224 -14.04 2.99 9.97
N PRO A 225 -12.96 3.47 10.63
CA PRO A 225 -12.38 4.76 10.32
C PRO A 225 -11.50 4.74 9.05
N VAL A 226 -11.01 3.55 8.67
CA VAL A 226 -10.19 3.29 7.48
C VAL A 226 -10.66 2.00 6.80
N ALA A 227 -10.25 1.77 5.55
CA ALA A 227 -10.45 0.47 4.92
C ALA A 227 -9.39 -0.52 5.42
N GLY A 228 -9.76 -1.77 5.64
CA GLY A 228 -8.81 -2.74 6.20
C GLY A 228 -9.42 -4.08 6.58
N VAL A 229 -8.57 -4.95 7.13
CA VAL A 229 -8.96 -6.24 7.73
C VAL A 229 -9.24 -6.00 9.22
N TYR A 230 -10.44 -6.33 9.65
CA TYR A 230 -10.88 -6.20 11.03
C TYR A 230 -11.23 -7.56 11.61
N GLN A 231 -10.93 -7.75 12.90
CA GLN A 231 -11.41 -8.87 13.69
C GLN A 231 -12.34 -8.35 14.78
N PHE A 232 -13.51 -8.97 14.89
CA PHE A 232 -14.50 -8.70 15.92
C PHE A 232 -14.67 -9.93 16.78
N PHE A 233 -14.99 -9.71 18.06
CA PHE A 233 -15.40 -10.76 18.97
C PHE A 233 -16.53 -10.26 19.85
N PHE A 234 -17.46 -11.14 20.18
CA PHE A 234 -18.61 -10.83 21.00
C PHE A 234 -18.96 -12.04 21.85
N SER A 235 -19.37 -11.76 23.09
CA SER A 235 -19.68 -12.81 24.06
C SER A 235 -20.99 -12.55 24.77
N THR A 236 -21.58 -13.63 25.26
CA THR A 236 -22.68 -13.58 26.22
C THR A 236 -22.56 -14.72 27.21
N GLN A 237 -23.12 -14.52 28.40
CA GLN A 237 -23.41 -15.59 29.32
C GLN A 237 -24.92 -15.78 29.39
N SER A 238 -25.37 -16.99 29.08
CA SER A 238 -26.76 -17.39 29.18
C SER A 238 -26.96 -18.18 30.48
N GLY A 239 -28.10 -17.98 31.13
CA GLY A 239 -28.43 -18.64 32.38
C GLY A 239 -29.91 -18.53 32.70
N THR A 240 -30.50 -19.67 33.06
CA THR A 240 -31.90 -20.04 33.44
C THR A 240 -32.44 -21.20 32.60
N ASN A 241 -33.38 -21.98 33.17
CA ASN A 241 -34.02 -23.14 32.55
C ASN A 241 -34.65 -22.76 31.19
N GLY A 242 -34.31 -23.50 30.13
CA GLY A 242 -34.91 -23.31 28.80
C GLY A 242 -34.44 -22.07 28.03
N ALA A 243 -33.36 -21.41 28.44
CA ALA A 243 -32.86 -20.22 27.75
C ALA A 243 -32.29 -20.57 26.35
N LYS A 244 -32.86 -19.96 25.30
CA LYS A 244 -32.33 -19.94 23.93
C LYS A 244 -31.85 -18.53 23.60
N THR A 245 -30.54 -18.31 23.56
CA THR A 245 -29.94 -16.99 23.34
C THR A 245 -29.25 -16.92 21.98
N ASP A 246 -29.67 -15.94 21.18
CA ASP A 246 -29.12 -15.69 19.84
C ASP A 246 -28.56 -14.28 19.78
N LEU A 247 -27.24 -14.15 19.73
CA LEU A 247 -26.57 -12.91 19.37
C LEU A 247 -26.17 -12.93 17.90
N TRP A 248 -26.33 -11.80 17.23
CA TRP A 248 -25.89 -11.65 15.85
C TRP A 248 -24.94 -10.47 15.69
N LEU A 249 -23.87 -10.69 14.94
CA LEU A 249 -23.03 -9.64 14.40
C LEU A 249 -23.65 -9.14 13.10
N VAL A 250 -23.84 -7.82 13.03
CA VAL A 250 -24.42 -7.15 11.86
C VAL A 250 -23.39 -6.21 11.27
N VAL A 251 -23.15 -6.33 9.96
CA VAL A 251 -22.28 -5.44 9.17
C VAL A 251 -23.12 -4.74 8.11
N ASN A 252 -23.20 -3.40 8.16
CA ASN A 252 -24.00 -2.58 7.24
C ASN A 252 -25.46 -3.06 7.09
N GLY A 253 -26.06 -3.59 8.16
CA GLY A 253 -27.44 -4.11 8.15
C GLY A 253 -27.57 -5.58 7.78
N TYR A 254 -26.49 -6.25 7.33
CA TYR A 254 -26.49 -7.68 7.02
C TYR A 254 -26.02 -8.51 8.21
N TRP A 255 -26.76 -9.59 8.48
CA TRP A 255 -26.50 -10.56 9.53
C TRP A 255 -25.38 -11.51 9.09
N VAL A 256 -24.16 -11.35 9.62
CA VAL A 256 -22.96 -12.04 9.08
C VAL A 256 -22.41 -13.16 9.95
N ALA A 257 -22.72 -13.16 11.25
CA ALA A 257 -22.31 -14.23 12.17
C ALA A 257 -23.30 -14.34 13.33
N VAL A 258 -23.55 -15.57 13.79
CA VAL A 258 -24.45 -15.88 14.91
C VAL A 258 -23.67 -16.55 16.04
N SER A 259 -24.00 -16.18 17.28
CA SER A 259 -23.65 -16.92 18.48
C SER A 259 -24.93 -17.49 19.07
N HIS A 260 -25.08 -18.80 18.98
CA HIS A 260 -26.26 -19.53 19.43
C HIS A 260 -25.95 -20.32 20.70
N THR A 261 -26.81 -20.18 21.71
CA THR A 261 -26.71 -20.95 22.96
C THR A 261 -28.08 -21.48 23.34
N ARG A 262 -28.15 -22.78 23.67
CA ARG A 262 -29.36 -23.45 24.15
C ARG A 262 -29.04 -24.22 25.43
N ILE A 263 -29.76 -23.92 26.51
CA ILE A 263 -29.58 -24.57 27.82
C ILE A 263 -30.90 -25.20 28.25
N SER A 264 -30.89 -26.51 28.54
CA SER A 264 -32.07 -27.29 28.93
C SER A 264 -32.27 -27.41 30.45
N SER A 265 -31.21 -27.25 31.24
CA SER A 265 -31.21 -27.39 32.70
C SER A 265 -30.77 -26.09 33.40
N SER A 266 -30.79 -26.06 34.73
CA SER A 266 -30.36 -24.91 35.54
C SER A 266 -28.84 -24.73 35.55
N ASN A 267 -28.27 -24.47 34.37
CA ASN A 267 -26.85 -24.24 34.15
C ASN A 267 -26.61 -22.82 33.63
N SER A 268 -25.35 -22.37 33.72
CA SER A 268 -24.87 -21.17 33.06
C SER A 268 -23.81 -21.52 32.02
N VAL A 269 -23.91 -20.95 30.82
CA VAL A 269 -22.95 -21.15 29.73
C VAL A 269 -22.47 -19.81 29.20
N GLY A 270 -21.16 -19.63 29.08
CA GLY A 270 -20.53 -18.53 28.37
C GLY A 270 -20.21 -18.92 26.94
N ASN A 271 -20.46 -18.02 25.99
CA ASN A 271 -20.11 -18.21 24.58
C ASN A 271 -19.30 -17.01 24.10
N LEU A 272 -18.21 -17.25 23.38
CA LEU A 272 -17.39 -16.24 22.71
C LEU A 272 -17.34 -16.59 21.22
N SER A 273 -17.76 -15.66 20.38
CA SER A 273 -17.73 -15.82 18.94
C SER A 273 -16.85 -14.75 18.31
N THR A 274 -16.11 -15.14 17.26
CA THR A 274 -15.15 -14.28 16.57
C THR A 274 -15.49 -14.23 15.08
N TYR A 275 -15.32 -13.08 14.46
CA TYR A 275 -15.55 -12.88 13.04
C TYR A 275 -14.50 -11.94 12.45
N MET A 276 -13.84 -12.35 11.38
CA MET A 276 -12.85 -11.55 10.66
C MET A 276 -13.39 -11.19 9.28
N THR A 277 -13.24 -9.93 8.88
CA THR A 277 -13.71 -9.48 7.56
C THR A 277 -12.95 -8.25 7.09
N THR A 278 -13.10 -7.93 5.79
CA THR A 278 -12.63 -6.67 5.24
C THR A 278 -13.73 -5.63 5.28
N LEU A 279 -13.41 -4.44 5.77
CA LEU A 279 -14.34 -3.31 5.82
C LEU A 279 -13.83 -2.16 4.96
N ARG A 280 -14.78 -1.45 4.34
CA ARG A 280 -14.53 -0.11 3.77
C ARG A 280 -14.69 0.94 4.86
N LYS A 281 -14.05 2.09 4.69
CA LYS A 281 -14.25 3.26 5.56
C LYS A 281 -15.75 3.61 5.62
N GLY A 282 -16.25 3.84 6.83
CA GLY A 282 -17.65 4.15 7.10
C GLY A 282 -18.55 2.93 7.32
N ALA A 283 -18.05 1.71 7.15
CA ALA A 283 -18.83 0.51 7.45
C ALA A 283 -19.24 0.46 8.93
N LEU A 284 -20.48 0.08 9.18
CA LEU A 284 -21.09 0.02 10.51
C LEU A 284 -21.15 -1.43 10.99
N VAL A 285 -20.73 -1.66 12.23
CA VAL A 285 -20.76 -2.98 12.87
C VAL A 285 -21.37 -2.88 14.26
N TYR A 286 -22.32 -3.76 14.58
CA TYR A 286 -22.99 -3.82 15.89
C TYR A 286 -23.54 -5.21 16.19
N ILE A 287 -23.93 -5.42 17.45
CA ILE A 287 -24.53 -6.68 17.92
C ILE A 287 -26.02 -6.49 18.19
N THR A 288 -26.81 -7.49 17.80
CA THR A 288 -28.23 -7.61 18.17
C THR A 288 -28.43 -8.83 19.06
N HIS A 289 -29.48 -8.80 19.86
CA HIS A 289 -29.96 -9.94 20.65
C HIS A 289 -31.34 -10.30 20.12
N ASN A 290 -31.51 -11.44 19.46
CA ASN A 290 -32.75 -11.74 18.74
C ASN A 290 -33.81 -12.38 19.62
N CYS A 291 -33.39 -13.29 20.49
CA CYS A 291 -34.25 -13.96 21.46
C CYS A 291 -33.42 -14.41 22.66
N GLY A 292 -34.10 -14.79 23.74
CA GLY A 292 -33.49 -15.45 24.88
C GLY A 292 -33.26 -14.57 26.08
N ASN A 293 -32.35 -15.04 26.94
CA ASN A 293 -31.95 -14.38 28.17
C ASN A 293 -30.43 -14.47 28.30
N SER A 294 -29.79 -13.30 28.25
CA SER A 294 -28.39 -13.12 28.59
C SER A 294 -28.29 -12.43 29.94
N TRP A 295 -27.32 -12.79 30.76
CA TRP A 295 -27.11 -12.15 32.05
C TRP A 295 -25.66 -11.72 32.24
N ALA A 296 -25.51 -10.53 32.81
CA ALA A 296 -24.29 -9.97 33.35
C ALA A 296 -24.67 -9.08 34.53
N ASN A 297 -23.67 -8.70 35.33
CA ASN A 297 -23.77 -7.69 36.37
C ASN A 297 -22.56 -6.75 36.26
N ALA A 298 -22.50 -5.73 37.13
CA ALA A 298 -21.45 -4.71 37.09
C ALA A 298 -20.03 -5.28 37.28
N ALA A 299 -19.91 -6.46 37.92
CA ALA A 299 -18.65 -7.14 38.20
C ALA A 299 -18.26 -8.15 37.10
N SER A 300 -19.19 -8.97 36.63
CA SER A 300 -18.94 -10.11 35.72
C SER A 300 -18.62 -9.70 34.28
N ASN A 301 -19.23 -8.63 33.75
CA ASN A 301 -18.95 -8.10 32.41
C ASN A 301 -19.00 -9.15 31.28
N THR A 302 -19.89 -10.13 31.35
CA THR A 302 -19.89 -11.31 30.47
C THR A 302 -20.55 -11.10 29.11
N ILE A 303 -21.36 -10.05 28.98
CA ILE A 303 -21.90 -9.60 27.69
C ILE A 303 -20.93 -8.57 27.12
N THR A 304 -20.12 -8.96 26.14
CA THR A 304 -19.05 -8.11 25.60
C THR A 304 -19.10 -7.99 24.08
N PHE A 305 -18.51 -6.90 23.59
CA PHE A 305 -18.24 -6.67 22.18
C PHE A 305 -16.90 -5.93 22.05
N GLY A 306 -16.03 -6.45 21.21
CA GLY A 306 -14.75 -5.84 20.91
C GLY A 306 -14.30 -6.11 19.49
N GLY A 307 -13.25 -5.41 19.09
CA GLY A 307 -12.64 -5.60 17.80
C GLY A 307 -11.41 -4.75 17.57
N SER A 308 -10.61 -5.15 16.58
CA SER A 308 -9.32 -4.57 16.25
C SER A 308 -9.12 -4.46 14.74
N LEU A 309 -8.45 -3.39 14.29
CA LEU A 309 -7.87 -3.31 12.95
C LEU A 309 -6.57 -4.11 12.95
N LEU A 310 -6.51 -5.15 12.10
CA LEU A 310 -5.32 -5.97 11.93
C LEU A 310 -4.40 -5.40 10.83
N LEU A 311 -5.01 -4.93 9.73
CA LEU A 311 -4.28 -4.40 8.59
C LEU A 311 -5.04 -3.27 7.91
N GLU A 312 -4.42 -2.09 7.80
CA GLU A 312 -4.94 -0.97 7.00
C GLU A 312 -4.68 -1.24 5.51
N ARG A 313 -5.74 -1.22 4.68
CA ARG A 313 -5.64 -1.38 3.23
C ARG A 313 -5.44 0.00 2.59
N ARG A 314 -4.34 0.16 1.85
CA ARG A 314 -4.03 1.39 1.10
C ARG A 314 -4.82 1.46 -0.20
#